data_AF-A0A0E9X522-F1
#
_entry.id   AF-A0A0E9X522-F1
#
_cell.length_a   1.000
_cell.length_b   1.000
_cell.length_c   1.000
_cell.angle_alpha   90.00
_cell.angle_beta   90.00
_cell.angle_gamma   90.00
#
_symmetry.space_group_name_H-M   'P 1'
#
loop_
_entity.id
_entity.type
_entity.pdbx_description
1 polymer ?
#
loop_
_entity_poly.entity_id
_entity_poly.type
_entity_poly.pdbx_seq_one_letter_code
_entity_poly.pdbx_strand_id
1 'polypeptide(L)' 'MEEAQREERFSRVLLEQVGLDKLKTWASVNRGAIVLCSLLQSADEGVADELKCALKSIVPELKKIENSKGVEALLEKLA' A
#
# COMPACT_ATOMS: atom_id res chain seq x y z
N MET A 1 31.36 6.16 -3.95
CA MET A 1 30.63 7.17 -3.17
C MET A 1 29.63 6.39 -2.36
N GLU A 2 29.84 6.28 -1.04
CA GLU A 2 28.77 5.81 -0.16
C GLU A 2 27.70 6.89 -0.21
N GLU A 3 26.64 6.64 -0.97
CA GLU A 3 25.40 7.38 -0.81
C GLU A 3 25.02 7.19 0.65
N ALA A 4 25.21 8.23 1.46
CA ALA A 4 24.72 8.26 2.82
C ALA A 4 23.23 7.90 2.73
N GLN A 5 22.92 6.64 3.08
CA GLN A 5 21.59 6.06 3.02
C GLN A 5 20.71 6.94 3.88
N ARG A 6 20.02 7.90 3.25
CA ARG A 6 18.92 8.60 3.89
C ARG A 6 17.86 7.53 4.09
N GLU A 7 17.90 6.92 5.26
CA GLU A 7 16.98 5.87 5.70
C GLU A 7 15.57 6.29 5.26
N GLU A 8 14.97 5.54 4.34
CA GLU A 8 13.64 5.84 3.83
C GLU A 8 12.64 5.65 4.96
N ARG A 9 12.43 6.70 5.75
CA ARG A 9 11.56 6.63 6.94
C ARG A 9 10.12 7.02 6.65
N PHE A 10 9.81 7.63 5.50
CA PHE A 10 8.45 8.16 5.31
C PHE A 10 7.39 7.07 5.18
N SER A 11 7.67 5.99 4.44
CA SER A 11 6.75 4.84 4.33
C SER A 11 6.53 4.18 5.68
N ARG A 12 7.61 3.99 6.45
CA ARG A 12 7.58 3.47 7.83
C ARG A 12 6.77 4.37 8.77
N VAL A 13 7.08 5.67 8.82
CA VAL A 13 6.38 6.66 9.64
C VAL A 13 4.90 6.73 9.24
N LEU A 14 4.58 6.69 7.95
CA LEU A 14 3.19 6.70 7.50
C LEU A 14 2.44 5.46 7.99
N LEU A 15 3.05 4.28 7.88
CA LEU A 15 2.45 3.02 8.36
C LEU A 15 2.24 3.05 9.87
N GLU A 16 3.21 3.53 10.65
CA GLU A 16 3.11 3.63 12.11
C GLU A 16 2.07 4.66 12.58
N GLN A 17 2.00 5.83 11.92
CA GLN A 17 1.09 6.90 12.33
C GLN A 17 -0.35 6.68 11.88
N VAL A 18 -0.54 6.12 10.67
CA VAL A 18 -1.88 5.84 10.15
C VAL A 18 -2.40 4.51 10.68
N GLY A 19 -1.56 3.49 10.73
CA GLY A 19 -1.91 2.12 11.10
C GLY A 19 -2.53 1.34 9.94
N LEU A 20 -2.26 0.02 9.91
CA LEU A 20 -2.71 -0.88 8.85
C LEU A 20 -4.23 -0.89 8.67
N ASP A 21 -5.01 -0.83 9.75
CA ASP A 21 -6.47 -0.87 9.65
C ASP A 21 -7.06 0.36 8.97
N LYS A 22 -6.48 1.55 9.19
CA LYS A 22 -6.88 2.75 8.45
C LYS A 22 -6.35 2.74 7.02
N LEU A 23 -5.13 2.24 6.79
CA LEU A 23 -4.60 2.09 5.43
C LEU A 23 -5.45 1.15 4.57
N LYS A 24 -6.01 0.07 5.14
CA LYS A 24 -6.96 -0.80 4.43
C LYS A 24 -8.18 -0.03 3.91
N THR A 25 -8.69 0.96 4.64
CA THR A 25 -9.87 1.72 4.19
C THR A 25 -9.57 2.58 2.95
N TRP A 26 -8.31 2.96 2.74
CA TRP A 26 -7.87 3.74 1.59
C TRP A 26 -7.94 2.94 0.29
N ALA A 27 -7.90 1.60 0.37
CA ALA A 27 -8.01 0.73 -0.79
C ALA A 27 -9.36 0.85 -1.51
N SER A 28 -10.40 1.38 -0.85
CA SER A 28 -11.73 1.54 -1.43
C SER A 28 -11.90 2.79 -2.31
N VAL A 29 -10.94 3.72 -2.30
CA VAL A 29 -11.01 4.97 -3.05
C VAL A 29 -9.84 5.10 -4.02
N ASN A 30 -10.10 5.59 -5.23
CA ASN A 30 -9.14 5.57 -6.34
C ASN A 30 -7.75 6.14 -5.98
N ARG A 31 -7.70 7.32 -5.34
CA ARG A 31 -6.43 7.95 -4.95
C ARG A 31 -5.77 7.26 -3.76
N GLY A 32 -6.56 6.70 -2.85
CA GLY A 32 -6.04 5.92 -1.73
C GLY A 32 -5.35 4.65 -2.23
N ALA A 33 -5.98 3.94 -3.16
CA ALA A 33 -5.40 2.77 -3.80
C ALA A 33 -4.06 3.08 -4.52
N ILE A 34 -3.93 4.24 -5.16
CA ILE A 34 -2.66 4.68 -5.77
C ILE A 34 -1.57 4.88 -4.70
N VAL A 35 -1.89 5.47 -3.55
CA VAL A 35 -0.92 5.61 -2.45
C VAL A 35 -0.49 4.23 -1.94
N LEU A 36 -1.43 3.29 -1.81
CA LEU A 36 -1.11 1.92 -1.41
C LEU A 36 -0.23 1.21 -2.44
N CYS A 37 -0.44 1.44 -3.74
CA CYS A 37 0.46 0.95 -4.78
C CYS A 37 1.89 1.46 -4.59
N SER A 38 2.08 2.73 -4.21
CA SER A 38 3.41 3.27 -3.92
C SER A 38 4.03 2.64 -2.68
N LEU A 39 3.25 2.37 -1.64
CA LEU A 39 3.74 1.72 -0.41
C LEU A 39 4.13 0.25 -0.65
N LEU A 40 3.39 -0.47 -1.50
CA LEU A 40 3.75 -1.82 -1.93
C LEU A 40 5.06 -1.88 -2.76
N GLN A 41 5.56 -0.72 -3.20
CA GLN A 41 6.80 -0.57 -3.95
C GLN A 41 7.87 0.20 -3.16
N SER A 42 7.68 0.38 -1.84
CA SER A 42 8.66 1.04 -0.98
C SER A 42 9.99 0.27 -0.98
N ALA A 43 11.12 0.98 -0.85
CA ALA A 43 12.41 0.32 -0.61
C ALA A 43 12.52 -0.29 0.80
N ASP A 44 11.67 0.12 1.75
CA ASP A 44 11.46 -0.59 3.02
C ASP A 44 10.59 -1.82 2.77
N GLU A 45 11.26 -2.96 2.52
CA GLU A 45 10.61 -4.25 2.25
C GLU A 45 9.66 -4.68 3.39
N GLY A 46 9.97 -4.30 4.64
CA GLY A 46 9.11 -4.59 5.79
C GLY A 46 7.76 -3.88 5.69
N VAL A 47 7.75 -2.60 5.29
CA VAL A 47 6.49 -1.87 5.04
C VAL A 47 5.69 -2.52 3.91
N ALA A 48 6.38 -2.89 2.81
CA ALA A 48 5.74 -3.51 1.67
C ALA A 48 5.08 -4.85 2.04
N ASP A 49 5.78 -5.70 2.80
CA ASP A 49 5.31 -7.01 3.22
C ASP A 49 4.17 -6.94 4.24
N GLU A 50 4.30 -6.09 5.26
CA GLU A 50 3.25 -5.85 6.25
C GLU A 50 1.96 -5.37 5.57
N LEU A 51 2.08 -4.40 4.66
CA LEU A 51 0.95 -3.88 3.91
C LEU A 51 0.36 -4.93 2.97
N LYS A 52 1.18 -5.69 2.23
CA LYS A 52 0.72 -6.75 1.33
C LYS A 52 -0.07 -7.81 2.08
N CYS A 53 0.41 -8.25 3.24
CA CYS A 53 -0.29 -9.20 4.10
C CYS A 53 -1.63 -8.64 4.58
N ALA A 54 -1.66 -7.38 5.02
CA ALA A 54 -2.87 -6.72 5.48
C ALA A 54 -3.94 -6.61 4.36
N LEU A 55 -3.53 -6.23 3.15
CA LEU A 55 -4.44 -6.01 2.03
C LEU A 55 -4.99 -7.31 1.42
N LYS A 56 -4.26 -8.43 1.52
CA LYS A 56 -4.76 -9.74 1.06
C LYS A 56 -6.11 -10.13 1.68
N SER A 57 -6.35 -9.72 2.93
CA SER A 57 -7.59 -10.00 3.66
C SER A 57 -8.83 -9.34 3.06
N ILE A 58 -8.68 -8.26 2.28
CA ILE A 58 -9.79 -7.47 1.71
C ILE A 58 -9.89 -7.56 0.18
N VAL A 59 -9.09 -8.41 -0.45
CA VAL A 59 -9.11 -8.61 -1.92
C VAL A 59 -10.51 -8.99 -2.45
N PRO A 60 -11.30 -9.87 -1.79
CA PRO A 60 -12.66 -10.19 -2.26
C PRO A 60 -13.59 -8.97 -2.36
N GLU A 61 -13.43 -8.00 -1.45
CA GLU A 61 -14.19 -6.77 -1.37
C GLU A 61 -13.73 -5.79 -2.44
N LEU A 62 -12.41 -5.66 -2.65
CA LEU A 62 -11.84 -4.79 -3.68
C LEU A 62 -12.26 -5.21 -5.09
N LYS A 63 -12.40 -6.52 -5.35
CA LYS A 63 -12.90 -7.04 -6.64
C LYS A 63 -14.34 -6.61 -6.98
N LYS A 64 -15.11 -6.14 -6.00
CA LYS A 64 -16.48 -5.62 -6.20
C LYS A 64 -16.50 -4.14 -6.62
N ILE A 65 -15.35 -3.46 -6.53
CA ILE A 65 -15.23 -2.04 -6.89
C ILE A 65 -14.95 -1.94 -8.38
N GLU A 66 -15.89 -1.39 -9.12
CA GLU A 66 -15.79 -1.18 -10.56
C GLU A 66 -15.40 0.27 -10.88
N ASN A 67 -14.91 0.52 -12.10
CA ASN A 67 -14.57 1.85 -12.62
C ASN A 67 -13.54 2.64 -11.79
N SER A 68 -12.61 1.95 -11.11
CA SER A 68 -11.51 2.59 -10.37
C SER A 68 -10.16 2.05 -10.80
N LYS A 69 -9.42 2.85 -11.57
CA LYS A 69 -8.08 2.50 -12.07
C LYS A 69 -7.04 2.26 -10.98
N GLY A 70 -7.15 2.99 -9.86
CA GLY A 70 -6.30 2.77 -8.71
C GLY A 70 -6.54 1.40 -8.06
N VAL A 71 -7.79 0.98 -7.94
CA VAL A 71 -8.15 -0.33 -7.36
C VAL A 71 -7.75 -1.47 -8.30
N GLU A 72 -7.96 -1.30 -9.62
CA GLU A 72 -7.47 -2.25 -10.64
C GLU A 72 -5.95 -2.44 -10.51
N ALA A 73 -5.17 -1.35 -10.50
CA ALA A 73 -3.72 -1.41 -10.35
C ALA A 73 -3.26 -2.00 -9.01
N LEU A 74 -4.01 -1.75 -7.93
CA LEU A 74 -3.73 -2.33 -6.62
C LEU A 74 -3.93 -3.85 -6.62
N LEU A 75 -5.02 -4.33 -7.23
CA LEU A 75 -5.29 -5.75 -7.38
C LEU A 75 -4.20 -6.47 -8.21
N GLU A 76 -3.70 -5.84 -9.27
CA GLU A 76 -2.60 -6.38 -10.07
C GLU A 76 -1.30 -6.57 -9.25
N LYS A 77 -0.99 -5.65 -8.33
CA LYS A 77 0.19 -5.77 -7.45
C LYS A 77 0.02 -6.79 -6.32
N LEU A 78 -1.22 -7.13 -5.98
CA LEU A 78 -1.55 -8.09 -4.93
C LEU A 78 -1.67 -9.53 -5.43
N ALA A 79 -1.80 -9.73 -6.75
CA ALA A 79 -1.76 -11.04 -7.42
C ALA A 79 -0.35 -11.65 -7.34
#